data_AF-A0A437NKQ1-F1
#
_entry.id   AF-A0A437NKQ1-F1
#
_cell.length_a   1.000
_cell.length_b   1.000
_cell.length_c   1.000
_cell.angle_alpha   90.00
_cell.angle_beta   90.00
_cell.angle_gamma   90.00
#
_symmetry.space_group_name_H-M   'P 1'
#
loop_
_entity.id
_entity.type
_entity.pdbx_description
1 polymer ?
#
loop_
_entity_poly.entity_id
_entity_poly.type
_entity_poly.pdbx_seq_one_letter_code
_entity_poly.pdbx_strand_id
1 'polypeptide(L)'
;MFDSGRWVAGLARKIFPIGPFLVLGWSGTMGAYEHSIKFLFANSPDVMPSVSDFQYLVEKAKLPRGVDASWFIFGISNDCGPVSISHNIAINTPKDGNFNLLGGSGREHFQQFLDEQNIASLDGVDLFPELLGVCAKYLLSQHRQGRFLEEGVGGAFDIIVSGEANFEQLDRVLYVFRDYWDEDEAKLVRSDVENVTKTGRTFSKIEAVYYTTHLGSSLFVGRWHQGGPDFFEVKTPYIQPSPLEKTPHVWGVDYVVETLTHCSGKRPISLLPSSKEYDFQPDANGYSNLKLPMELSEECEQALRAGPEARRTETST
;
A
#
# COMPACT_ATOMS: atom_id res chain seq x y z
N MET A 1 -14.51 -29.05 22.63
CA MET A 1 -14.41 -27.57 22.58
C MET A 1 -13.57 -27.24 21.38
N PHE A 2 -14.20 -26.78 20.31
CA PHE A 2 -13.51 -26.37 19.09
C PHE A 2 -12.99 -24.95 19.31
N ASP A 3 -11.68 -24.81 19.15
CA ASP A 3 -10.92 -23.59 19.39
C ASP A 3 -11.21 -22.58 18.28
N SER A 4 -12.35 -21.90 18.36
CA SER A 4 -12.86 -20.93 17.38
C SER A 4 -12.17 -19.55 17.46
N GLY A 5 -10.98 -19.48 18.07
CA GLY A 5 -10.30 -18.23 18.41
C GLY A 5 -9.04 -17.91 17.61
N ARG A 6 -8.50 -18.86 16.84
CA ARG A 6 -7.42 -18.58 15.87
C ARG A 6 -7.99 -18.15 14.53
N TRP A 7 -8.81 -17.10 14.55
CA TRP A 7 -8.87 -16.25 13.37
C TRP A 7 -7.48 -15.64 13.25
N VAL A 8 -6.67 -16.19 12.35
CA VAL A 8 -5.46 -15.54 11.88
C VAL A 8 -5.84 -14.09 11.62
N ALA A 9 -5.08 -13.16 12.16
CA ALA A 9 -5.27 -11.73 12.01
C ALA A 9 -5.14 -11.24 10.55
N GLY A 10 -5.24 -12.12 9.55
CA GLY A 10 -4.82 -11.97 8.16
C GLY A 10 -5.83 -11.35 7.21
N LEU A 11 -7.10 -11.18 7.58
CA LEU A 11 -8.13 -10.57 6.71
C LEU A 11 -8.93 -9.45 7.40
N ALA A 12 -8.32 -8.79 8.38
CA ALA A 12 -8.86 -7.58 8.99
C ALA A 12 -7.94 -6.41 8.67
N ARG A 13 -8.54 -5.28 8.34
CA ARG A 13 -7.83 -4.05 8.01
C ARG A 13 -7.00 -3.59 9.20
N LYS A 14 -5.72 -3.25 8.95
CA LYS A 14 -4.72 -2.96 10.01
C LYS A 14 -4.54 -1.49 10.30
N ILE A 15 -4.83 -0.64 9.33
CA ILE A 15 -4.83 0.81 9.46
C ILE A 15 -6.16 1.33 8.92
N PHE A 16 -6.84 2.21 9.65
CA PHE A 16 -8.09 2.82 9.19
C PHE A 16 -8.42 4.09 9.96
N PRO A 17 -9.18 5.02 9.36
CA PRO A 17 -9.68 6.20 10.07
C PRO A 17 -10.68 5.84 11.17
N ILE A 18 -10.52 6.48 12.34
CA ILE A 18 -11.52 6.57 13.40
C ILE A 18 -12.09 8.00 13.30
N GLY A 19 -13.10 8.16 12.45
CA GLY A 19 -13.64 9.48 12.08
C GLY A 19 -12.63 10.37 11.33
N PRO A 20 -12.86 11.69 11.26
CA PRO A 20 -12.10 12.58 10.36
C PRO A 20 -10.68 12.89 10.84
N PHE A 21 -10.44 12.86 12.15
CA PHE A 21 -9.23 13.43 12.77
C PHE A 21 -8.33 12.40 13.45
N LEU A 22 -8.63 11.11 13.32
CA LEU A 22 -7.84 10.05 13.92
C LEU A 22 -7.68 8.88 12.96
N VAL A 23 -6.52 8.25 13.01
CA VAL A 23 -6.21 6.98 12.34
C VAL A 23 -5.69 6.02 13.40
N LEU A 24 -6.22 4.80 13.41
CA LEU A 24 -5.72 3.71 14.23
C LEU A 24 -4.94 2.74 13.33
N GLY A 25 -3.71 2.45 13.72
CA GLY A 25 -2.96 1.29 13.23
C GLY A 25 -2.80 0.26 14.34
N TRP A 26 -2.97 -1.02 14.05
CA TRP A 26 -2.88 -2.09 15.06
C TRP A 26 -2.32 -3.41 14.52
N SER A 27 -1.67 -4.15 15.40
CA SER A 27 -1.18 -5.50 15.17
C SER A 27 -1.28 -6.31 16.47
N GLY A 28 -1.85 -7.51 16.39
CA GLY A 28 -2.07 -8.40 17.53
C GLY A 28 -3.35 -9.22 17.38
N THR A 29 -3.81 -9.81 18.48
CA THR A 29 -5.03 -10.63 18.51
C THR A 29 -6.27 -9.75 18.45
N MET A 30 -7.12 -9.93 17.43
CA MET A 30 -8.31 -9.10 17.16
C MET A 30 -9.21 -8.90 18.39
N GLY A 31 -9.54 -9.97 19.11
CA GLY A 31 -10.43 -9.91 20.28
C GLY A 31 -9.92 -9.02 21.43
N ALA A 32 -8.59 -8.83 21.55
CA ALA A 32 -8.03 -7.94 22.57
C ALA A 32 -8.35 -6.45 22.31
N TYR A 33 -8.69 -6.10 21.07
CA TYR A 33 -8.96 -4.72 20.66
C TYR A 33 -10.46 -4.41 20.55
N GLU A 34 -11.36 -5.39 20.70
CA GLU A 34 -12.79 -5.22 20.45
C GLU A 34 -13.41 -4.05 21.21
N HIS A 35 -13.22 -4.03 22.53
CA HIS A 35 -13.78 -2.97 23.37
C HIS A 35 -13.20 -1.59 23.01
N SER A 36 -11.89 -1.52 22.80
CA SER A 36 -11.18 -0.29 22.49
C SER A 36 -11.60 0.31 21.16
N ILE A 37 -11.67 -0.50 20.10
CA ILE A 37 -12.04 -0.03 18.76
C ILE A 37 -13.51 0.42 18.74
N LYS A 38 -14.42 -0.34 19.37
CA LYS A 38 -15.82 0.06 19.48
C LYS A 38 -15.98 1.37 20.26
N PHE A 39 -15.23 1.54 21.35
CA PHE A 39 -15.21 2.78 22.12
C PHE A 39 -14.72 3.96 21.26
N LEU A 40 -13.63 3.78 20.53
CA LEU A 40 -13.04 4.80 19.66
C LEU A 40 -14.03 5.24 18.57
N PHE A 41 -14.72 4.31 17.90
CA PHE A 41 -15.76 4.67 16.92
C PHE A 41 -16.93 5.43 17.56
N ALA A 42 -17.39 4.99 18.73
CA ALA A 42 -18.52 5.62 19.41
C ALA A 42 -18.21 7.01 19.99
N ASN A 43 -16.92 7.33 20.20
CA ASN A 43 -16.47 8.58 20.83
C ASN A 43 -15.51 9.35 19.91
N SER A 44 -15.53 9.06 18.61
CA SER A 44 -14.74 9.80 17.63
C SER A 44 -15.22 11.26 17.61
N PRO A 45 -14.32 12.26 17.68
CA PRO A 45 -14.70 13.64 17.65
C PRO A 45 -15.13 14.05 16.24
N ASP A 46 -16.21 14.83 16.15
CA ASP A 46 -16.73 15.42 14.90
C ASP A 46 -16.04 16.75 14.55
N VAL A 47 -15.23 17.28 15.47
CA VAL A 47 -14.42 18.49 15.29
C VAL A 47 -12.97 18.22 15.71
N MET A 48 -12.03 18.99 15.16
CA MET A 48 -10.61 18.79 15.44
C MET A 48 -10.31 18.92 16.95
N PRO A 49 -9.86 17.85 17.62
CA PRO A 49 -9.66 17.84 19.07
C PRO A 49 -8.41 18.63 19.48
N SER A 50 -8.33 19.02 20.76
CA SER A 50 -7.06 19.48 21.36
C SER A 50 -6.16 18.29 21.70
N VAL A 51 -4.87 18.53 21.99
CA VAL A 51 -3.98 17.44 22.49
C VAL A 51 -4.53 16.79 23.75
N SER A 52 -5.10 17.57 24.67
CA SER A 52 -5.63 17.03 25.93
C SER A 52 -6.83 16.12 25.69
N ASP A 53 -7.71 16.49 24.77
CA ASP A 53 -8.88 15.67 24.41
C ASP A 53 -8.44 14.38 23.72
N PHE A 54 -7.41 14.47 22.87
CA PHE A 54 -6.81 13.30 22.22
C PHE A 54 -6.20 12.34 23.25
N GLN A 55 -5.38 12.83 24.18
CA GLN A 55 -4.79 12.01 25.24
C GLN A 55 -5.86 11.36 26.12
N TYR A 56 -6.89 12.11 26.49
CA TYR A 56 -8.01 11.59 27.26
C TYR A 56 -8.76 10.48 26.50
N LEU A 57 -9.05 10.68 25.21
CA LEU A 57 -9.71 9.67 24.38
C LEU A 57 -8.89 8.36 24.31
N VAL A 58 -7.58 8.46 24.07
CA VAL A 58 -6.69 7.30 24.00
C VAL A 58 -6.59 6.59 25.35
N GLU A 59 -6.54 7.33 26.46
CA GLU A 59 -6.54 6.75 27.80
C GLU A 59 -7.84 5.96 28.06
N LYS A 60 -9.00 6.53 27.70
CA LYS A 60 -10.32 5.90 27.92
C LYS A 60 -10.59 4.73 26.99
N ALA A 61 -9.97 4.70 25.81
CA ALA A 61 -10.06 3.57 24.89
C ALA A 61 -9.48 2.28 25.47
N LYS A 62 -8.59 2.35 26.47
CA LYS A 62 -7.98 1.18 27.13
C LYS A 62 -7.37 0.19 26.13
N LEU A 63 -6.67 0.70 25.12
CA LEU A 63 -5.98 -0.14 24.13
C LEU A 63 -5.02 -1.13 24.81
N PRO A 64 -4.91 -2.36 24.30
CA PRO A 64 -4.11 -3.41 24.94
C PRO A 64 -2.63 -3.00 25.01
N ARG A 65 -2.01 -3.22 26.17
CA ARG A 65 -0.60 -2.88 26.43
C ARG A 65 0.31 -4.10 26.66
N GLY A 66 -0.18 -5.30 26.33
CA GLY A 66 0.62 -6.52 26.39
C GLY A 66 1.80 -6.51 25.40
N VAL A 67 2.74 -7.43 25.59
CA VAL A 67 3.90 -7.59 24.68
C VAL A 67 3.49 -8.02 23.26
N ASP A 68 2.37 -8.74 23.13
CA ASP A 68 1.84 -9.24 21.85
C ASP A 68 0.88 -8.24 21.16
N ALA A 69 0.81 -7.01 21.66
CA ALA A 69 0.00 -5.93 21.11
C ALA A 69 0.91 -4.79 20.68
N SER A 70 0.72 -4.32 19.45
CA SER A 70 1.32 -3.10 18.91
C SER A 70 0.23 -2.23 18.30
N TRP A 71 0.27 -0.93 18.54
CA TRP A 71 -0.68 -0.01 17.94
C TRP A 71 -0.15 1.42 17.95
N PHE A 72 -0.64 2.23 17.02
CA PHE A 72 -0.51 3.68 17.05
C PHE A 72 -1.87 4.30 16.82
N ILE A 73 -2.10 5.45 17.44
CA ILE A 73 -3.11 6.41 17.01
C ILE A 73 -2.36 7.64 16.52
N PHE A 74 -2.61 7.99 15.27
CA PHE A 74 -2.17 9.24 14.67
C PHE A 74 -3.37 10.16 14.56
N GLY A 75 -3.23 11.42 14.96
CA GLY A 75 -4.32 12.39 14.98
C GLY A 75 -3.88 13.78 14.55
N ILE A 76 -4.84 14.62 14.21
CA ILE A 76 -4.62 16.04 13.90
C ILE A 76 -5.26 16.85 15.03
N SER A 77 -4.46 17.63 15.75
CA SER A 77 -4.93 18.50 16.83
C SER A 77 -5.01 19.96 16.39
N ASN A 78 -5.92 20.70 17.01
CA ASN A 78 -6.14 22.12 16.70
C ASN A 78 -5.09 23.07 17.29
N ASP A 79 -4.29 22.58 18.24
CA ASP A 79 -3.38 23.36 19.08
C ASP A 79 -1.90 23.07 18.84
N CYS A 80 -1.54 21.92 18.26
CA CYS A 80 -0.15 21.60 17.93
C CYS A 80 0.04 20.83 16.61
N GLY A 81 -1.01 20.61 15.81
CA GLY A 81 -0.93 19.88 14.55
C GLY A 81 -0.89 18.36 14.76
N PRO A 82 -0.07 17.60 14.01
CA PRO A 82 -0.06 16.14 14.10
C PRO A 82 0.39 15.63 15.47
N VAL A 83 -0.36 14.69 16.04
CA VAL A 83 -0.07 14.01 17.31
C VAL A 83 -0.03 12.51 17.08
N SER A 84 0.94 11.84 17.68
CA SER A 84 1.02 10.37 17.65
C SER A 84 1.18 9.81 19.06
N ILE A 85 0.38 8.80 19.38
CA ILE A 85 0.54 7.97 20.59
C ILE A 85 0.66 6.52 20.13
N SER A 86 1.70 5.83 20.60
CA SER A 86 1.98 4.45 20.19
C SER A 86 2.41 3.56 21.34
N HIS A 87 2.19 2.26 21.17
CA HIS A 87 2.63 1.20 22.08
C HIS A 87 3.31 0.08 21.29
N ASN A 88 4.47 -0.40 21.76
CA ASN A 88 5.30 -1.42 21.10
C ASN A 88 5.56 -1.15 19.61
N ILE A 89 5.85 0.11 19.27
CA ILE A 89 6.24 0.55 17.92
C ILE A 89 7.61 1.19 18.01
N ALA A 90 8.50 0.82 17.08
CA ALA A 90 9.82 1.41 17.03
C ALA A 90 9.73 2.82 16.43
N ILE A 91 10.28 3.79 17.14
CA ILE A 91 10.42 5.16 16.64
C ILE A 91 11.83 5.30 16.10
N ASN A 92 11.94 5.57 14.80
CA ASN A 92 13.21 5.93 14.17
C ASN A 92 13.16 7.42 13.81
N THR A 93 14.16 8.19 14.22
CA THR A 93 14.25 9.65 13.97
C THR A 93 15.40 9.94 13.02
N PRO A 94 15.17 9.95 11.70
CA PRO A 94 16.27 9.97 10.74
C PRO A 94 16.90 11.36 10.45
N LYS A 95 16.95 12.24 11.47
CA LYS A 95 17.36 13.67 11.46
C LYS A 95 16.26 14.66 11.03
N ASP A 96 16.40 15.89 11.52
CA ASP A 96 15.58 17.08 11.22
C ASP A 96 14.07 16.95 11.50
N GLY A 97 13.71 16.46 12.69
CA GLY A 97 12.32 16.48 13.18
C GLY A 97 11.37 15.48 12.53
N ASN A 98 11.80 14.79 11.47
CA ASN A 98 11.07 13.68 10.87
C ASN A 98 11.21 12.41 11.72
N PHE A 99 10.16 11.59 11.76
CA PHE A 99 10.19 10.28 12.41
C PHE A 99 9.36 9.25 11.65
N ASN A 100 9.87 8.03 11.60
CA ASN A 100 9.18 6.87 11.08
C ASN A 100 8.71 5.99 12.24
N LEU A 101 7.44 5.60 12.21
CA LEU A 101 6.85 4.65 13.16
C LEU A 101 6.69 3.31 12.47
N LEU A 102 7.51 2.33 12.84
CA LEU A 102 7.47 1.00 12.23
C LEU A 102 7.07 -0.06 13.26
N GLY A 103 5.98 -0.76 12.95
CA GLY A 103 5.40 -1.83 13.77
C GLY A 103 5.17 -3.12 12.97
N GLY A 104 4.91 -4.21 13.69
CA GLY A 104 4.64 -5.52 13.08
C GLY A 104 5.89 -6.33 12.74
N SER A 105 5.66 -7.57 12.27
CA SER A 105 6.71 -8.55 11.97
C SER A 105 7.58 -8.19 10.76
N GLY A 106 7.04 -7.41 9.81
CA GLY A 106 7.75 -6.99 8.60
C GLY A 106 8.64 -5.75 8.77
N ARG A 107 8.69 -5.14 9.95
CA ARG A 107 9.26 -3.79 10.16
C ARG A 107 10.74 -3.66 9.78
N GLU A 108 11.58 -4.64 10.14
CA GLU A 108 13.03 -4.58 9.89
C GLU A 108 13.32 -4.72 8.40
N HIS A 109 12.58 -5.60 7.72
CA HIS A 109 12.69 -5.77 6.29
C HIS A 109 12.15 -4.53 5.55
N PHE A 110 11.02 -3.96 5.98
CA PHE A 110 10.50 -2.73 5.36
C PHE A 110 11.43 -1.52 5.57
N GLN A 111 12.05 -1.40 6.74
CA GLN A 111 13.06 -0.36 7.02
C GLN A 111 14.23 -0.41 6.01
N GLN A 112 14.68 -1.60 5.60
CA GLN A 112 15.73 -1.72 4.59
C GLN A 112 15.35 -1.05 3.28
N PHE A 113 14.10 -1.20 2.82
CA PHE A 113 13.63 -0.53 1.60
C PHE A 113 13.55 1.00 1.77
N LEU A 114 13.14 1.48 2.95
CA LEU A 114 13.11 2.91 3.25
C LEU A 114 14.53 3.52 3.25
N ASP A 115 15.48 2.83 3.87
CA ASP A 115 16.89 3.25 3.94
C ASP A 115 17.52 3.25 2.54
N GLU A 116 17.20 2.23 1.75
CA GLU A 116 17.67 2.08 0.38
C GLU A 116 17.25 3.18 -0.59
N GLN A 117 16.13 3.85 -0.32
CA GLN A 117 15.62 5.01 -1.07
C GLN A 117 15.93 6.35 -0.38
N ASN A 118 16.61 6.35 0.77
CA ASN A 118 16.86 7.56 1.56
C ASN A 118 15.59 8.38 1.84
N ILE A 119 14.46 7.71 2.13
CA ILE A 119 13.14 8.35 2.29
C ILE A 119 13.17 9.50 3.31
N ALA A 120 13.98 9.35 4.36
CA ALA A 120 14.10 10.33 5.43
C ALA A 120 14.61 11.72 5.01
N SER A 121 15.38 11.79 3.92
CA SER A 121 15.98 13.04 3.43
C SER A 121 15.12 13.76 2.40
N LEU A 122 13.95 13.21 2.04
CA LEU A 122 13.06 13.78 1.04
C LEU A 122 12.16 14.84 1.67
N ASP A 123 11.82 15.87 0.89
CA ASP A 123 10.75 16.78 1.24
C ASP A 123 9.38 16.14 0.99
N GLY A 124 8.29 16.84 1.35
CA GLY A 124 6.94 16.30 1.19
C GLY A 124 6.52 16.02 -0.25
N VAL A 125 7.14 16.67 -1.25
CA VAL A 125 6.79 16.49 -2.66
C VAL A 125 7.42 15.20 -3.19
N ASP A 126 8.70 14.98 -2.90
CA ASP A 126 9.43 13.80 -3.36
C ASP A 126 9.10 12.56 -2.50
N LEU A 127 8.66 12.75 -1.26
CA LEU A 127 8.31 11.67 -0.34
C LEU A 127 7.20 10.75 -0.89
N PHE A 128 6.15 11.34 -1.46
CA PHE A 128 4.98 10.58 -1.91
C PHE A 128 5.29 9.56 -3.03
N PRO A 129 5.90 9.95 -4.18
CA PRO A 129 6.23 9.01 -5.24
C PRO A 129 7.26 7.96 -4.80
N GLU A 130 8.25 8.35 -4.00
CA GLU A 130 9.27 7.42 -3.51
C GLU A 130 8.71 6.41 -2.50
N LEU A 131 7.79 6.82 -1.62
CA LEU A 131 7.10 5.92 -0.71
C LEU A 131 6.25 4.90 -1.47
N LEU A 132 5.53 5.32 -2.52
CA LEU A 132 4.79 4.41 -3.39
C LEU A 132 5.72 3.41 -4.08
N GLY A 133 6.88 3.85 -4.54
CA GLY A 133 7.93 2.99 -5.09
C GLY A 133 8.47 1.98 -4.07
N VAL A 134 8.69 2.40 -2.82
CA VAL A 134 9.08 1.51 -1.71
C VAL A 134 8.02 0.45 -1.46
N CYS A 135 6.75 0.85 -1.35
CA CYS A 135 5.63 -0.07 -1.19
C CYS A 135 5.57 -1.09 -2.34
N ALA A 136 5.73 -0.63 -3.59
CA ALA A 136 5.74 -1.51 -4.77
C ALA A 136 6.89 -2.53 -4.72
N LYS A 137 8.11 -2.09 -4.39
CA LYS A 137 9.29 -2.97 -4.28
C LYS A 137 9.14 -3.98 -3.15
N TYR A 138 8.58 -3.58 -2.01
CA TYR A 138 8.30 -4.49 -0.91
C TYR A 138 7.24 -5.53 -1.30
N LEU A 139 6.15 -5.08 -1.93
CA LEU A 139 5.08 -5.97 -2.40
C LEU A 139 5.59 -6.96 -3.46
N LEU A 140 6.44 -6.52 -4.38
CA LEU A 140 7.11 -7.37 -5.36
C LEU A 140 8.02 -8.42 -4.69
N SER A 141 8.79 -8.01 -3.68
CA SER A 141 9.61 -8.92 -2.88
C SER A 141 8.75 -10.00 -2.22
N GLN A 142 7.62 -9.62 -1.61
CA GLN A 142 6.66 -10.56 -1.03
C GLN A 142 6.06 -11.49 -2.09
N HIS A 143 5.70 -10.96 -3.26
CA HIS A 143 5.15 -11.73 -4.39
C HIS A 143 6.11 -12.84 -4.84
N ARG A 144 7.38 -12.49 -5.06
CA ARG A 144 8.37 -13.41 -5.63
C ARG A 144 8.98 -14.37 -4.63
N GLN A 145 9.14 -13.96 -3.38
CA GLN A 145 9.79 -14.80 -2.39
C GLN A 145 8.90 -15.94 -1.93
N GLY A 146 7.59 -15.72 -1.74
CA GLY A 146 6.64 -16.74 -1.27
C GLY A 146 7.07 -17.54 0.00
N ARG A 147 8.18 -17.19 0.66
CA ARG A 147 8.97 -18.07 1.55
C ARG A 147 8.99 -17.64 3.01
N PHE A 148 8.23 -16.62 3.39
CA PHE A 148 8.06 -16.21 4.80
C PHE A 148 6.60 -16.04 5.22
N LEU A 149 5.67 -16.42 4.35
CA LEU A 149 4.26 -16.57 4.67
C LEU A 149 3.94 -18.04 4.40
N GLU A 150 3.81 -18.86 5.45
CA GLU A 150 3.42 -20.27 5.32
C GLU A 150 2.05 -20.44 4.63
N GLU A 151 1.29 -19.35 4.52
CA GLU A 151 0.07 -19.25 3.73
C GLU A 151 0.16 -17.99 2.86
N GLY A 152 0.22 -18.18 1.55
CA GLY A 152 0.27 -17.10 0.56
C GLY A 152 -1.02 -16.28 0.55
N VAL A 153 -1.14 -15.33 1.47
CA VAL A 153 -2.06 -14.20 1.32
C VAL A 153 -1.26 -13.10 0.64
N GLY A 154 -1.58 -12.82 -0.62
CA GLY A 154 -1.01 -11.68 -1.33
C GLY A 154 -1.22 -10.42 -0.50
N GLY A 155 -0.12 -9.77 -0.11
CA GLY A 155 -0.19 -8.50 0.61
C GLY A 155 -0.89 -7.45 -0.23
N ALA A 156 -1.47 -6.46 0.44
CA ALA A 156 -1.95 -5.22 -0.18
C ALA A 156 -1.45 -4.06 0.68
N PHE A 157 -1.18 -2.92 0.04
CA PHE A 157 -0.88 -1.70 0.75
C PHE A 157 -2.14 -0.85 0.88
N ASP A 158 -2.37 -0.39 2.10
CA ASP A 158 -3.38 0.58 2.43
C ASP A 158 -2.64 1.83 2.90
N ILE A 159 -2.89 2.95 2.22
CA ILE A 159 -2.15 4.19 2.41
C ILE A 159 -3.15 5.26 2.82
N ILE A 160 -2.88 5.89 3.95
CA ILE A 160 -3.66 6.99 4.48
C ILE A 160 -2.72 8.18 4.62
N VAL A 161 -3.13 9.32 4.07
CA VAL A 161 -2.39 10.58 4.08
C VAL A 161 -3.11 11.59 4.98
N SER A 162 -2.34 12.47 5.61
CA SER A 162 -2.92 13.61 6.32
C SER A 162 -3.15 14.75 5.33
N GLY A 163 -4.40 15.10 5.09
CA GLY A 163 -4.78 16.32 4.37
C GLY A 163 -4.75 17.55 5.27
N GLU A 164 -5.18 18.70 4.72
CA GLU A 164 -5.22 19.97 5.46
C GLU A 164 -6.24 19.97 6.61
N ALA A 165 -7.33 19.21 6.48
CA ALA A 165 -8.45 19.21 7.42
C ALA A 165 -8.80 17.83 7.99
N ASN A 166 -8.41 16.74 7.33
CA ASN A 166 -8.78 15.38 7.70
C ASN A 166 -7.76 14.36 7.15
N PHE A 167 -7.93 13.10 7.55
CA PHE A 167 -7.22 11.99 6.90
C PHE A 167 -7.93 11.57 5.61
N GLU A 168 -7.14 11.39 4.57
CA GLU A 168 -7.59 10.93 3.27
C GLU A 168 -7.00 9.55 2.98
N GLN A 169 -7.84 8.66 2.46
CA GLN A 169 -7.42 7.32 2.09
C GLN A 169 -7.04 7.34 0.62
N LEU A 170 -5.84 6.87 0.30
CA LEU A 170 -5.43 6.75 -1.09
C LEU A 170 -6.26 5.66 -1.75
N ASP A 171 -6.93 6.01 -2.84
CA ASP A 171 -7.91 5.15 -3.49
C ASP A 171 -7.49 4.81 -4.92
N ARG A 172 -8.03 3.70 -5.44
CA ARG A 172 -7.87 3.25 -6.84
C ARG A 172 -6.40 3.21 -7.31
N VAL A 173 -5.54 2.59 -6.50
CA VAL A 173 -4.10 2.45 -6.76
C VAL A 173 -3.81 1.12 -7.47
N LEU A 174 -3.03 1.17 -8.54
CA LEU A 174 -2.64 0.02 -9.35
C LEU A 174 -1.12 -0.19 -9.31
N TYR A 175 -0.66 -1.27 -8.72
CA TYR A 175 0.73 -1.71 -8.78
C TYR A 175 0.92 -2.69 -9.92
N VAL A 176 1.77 -2.35 -10.90
CA VAL A 176 2.06 -3.18 -12.07
C VAL A 176 3.49 -3.68 -11.98
N PHE A 177 3.67 -5.00 -11.95
CA PHE A 177 4.99 -5.61 -11.92
C PHE A 177 5.31 -6.17 -13.30
N ARG A 178 6.41 -5.67 -13.89
CA ARG A 178 6.80 -6.00 -15.24
C ARG A 178 8.25 -6.44 -15.29
N ASP A 179 8.46 -7.61 -15.88
CA ASP A 179 9.78 -8.07 -16.25
C ASP A 179 10.17 -7.51 -17.61
N TYR A 180 11.46 -7.19 -17.77
CA TYR A 180 12.01 -6.75 -19.03
C TYR A 180 13.38 -7.37 -19.35
N TRP A 181 13.68 -7.39 -20.65
CA TRP A 181 14.92 -7.86 -21.26
C TRP A 181 15.42 -6.84 -22.28
N ASP A 182 16.73 -6.65 -22.34
CA ASP A 182 17.35 -5.84 -23.38
C ASP A 182 17.35 -6.61 -24.73
N GLU A 183 17.45 -5.91 -25.86
CA GLU A 183 17.31 -6.53 -27.20
C GLU A 183 18.37 -7.62 -27.48
N ASP A 184 19.59 -7.46 -26.97
CA ASP A 184 20.66 -8.44 -27.05
C ASP A 184 20.40 -9.70 -26.21
N GLU A 185 19.42 -9.64 -25.31
CA GLU A 185 18.94 -10.73 -24.48
C GLU A 185 17.70 -11.43 -25.07
N ALA A 186 17.31 -11.12 -26.31
CA ALA A 186 16.16 -11.73 -26.97
C ALA A 186 16.16 -13.27 -26.93
N LYS A 187 17.35 -13.90 -26.92
CA LYS A 187 17.50 -15.36 -26.80
C LYS A 187 17.10 -15.93 -25.42
N LEU A 188 17.07 -15.08 -24.39
CA LEU A 188 16.64 -15.41 -23.02
C LEU A 188 15.14 -15.21 -22.83
N VAL A 189 14.47 -14.53 -23.76
CA VAL A 189 13.02 -14.43 -23.78
C VAL A 189 12.47 -15.84 -23.98
N ARG A 190 11.74 -16.30 -22.96
CA ARG A 190 11.13 -17.62 -22.96
C ARG A 190 10.06 -17.70 -24.04
N SER A 191 10.32 -18.49 -25.09
CA SER A 191 9.41 -18.66 -26.23
C SER A 191 8.08 -19.31 -25.88
N ASP A 192 7.98 -19.95 -24.71
CA ASP A 192 6.76 -20.57 -24.17
C ASP A 192 5.90 -19.60 -23.34
N VAL A 193 6.33 -18.35 -23.19
CA VAL A 193 5.61 -17.36 -22.39
C VAL A 193 4.72 -16.51 -23.27
N GLU A 194 3.41 -16.68 -23.12
CA GLU A 194 2.40 -15.83 -23.76
C GLU A 194 2.52 -14.37 -23.26
N ASN A 195 2.17 -13.42 -24.14
CA ASN A 195 2.06 -11.98 -23.83
C ASN A 195 3.39 -11.24 -23.55
N VAL A 196 4.50 -11.67 -24.18
CA VAL A 196 5.71 -10.84 -24.27
C VAL A 196 5.58 -9.85 -25.43
N THR A 197 5.87 -8.58 -25.18
CA THR A 197 5.78 -7.51 -26.19
C THR A 197 7.13 -6.84 -26.38
N LYS A 198 7.50 -6.55 -27.64
CA LYS A 198 8.69 -5.77 -27.97
C LYS A 198 8.30 -4.32 -28.16
N THR A 199 8.96 -3.42 -27.43
CA THR A 199 8.83 -1.96 -27.58
C THR A 199 10.23 -1.40 -27.73
N GLY A 200 10.51 -0.73 -28.86
CA GLY A 200 11.86 -0.25 -29.16
C GLY A 200 12.92 -1.37 -29.10
N ARG A 201 13.85 -1.24 -28.14
CA ARG A 201 14.94 -2.20 -27.87
C ARG A 201 14.71 -3.06 -26.63
N THR A 202 13.48 -3.12 -26.16
CA THR A 202 13.13 -3.79 -24.91
C THR A 202 12.04 -4.81 -25.16
N PHE A 203 12.21 -6.02 -24.64
CA PHE A 203 11.12 -6.98 -24.51
C PHE A 203 10.56 -6.88 -23.10
N SER A 204 9.25 -6.96 -22.93
CA SER A 204 8.64 -6.88 -21.61
C SER A 204 7.41 -7.76 -21.46
N LYS A 205 7.09 -8.07 -20.19
CA LYS A 205 5.94 -8.87 -19.80
C LYS A 205 5.44 -8.45 -18.43
N ILE A 206 4.14 -8.24 -18.29
CA ILE A 206 3.51 -8.08 -16.97
C ILE A 206 3.50 -9.43 -16.24
N GLU A 207 4.14 -9.47 -15.08
CA GLU A 207 4.18 -10.63 -14.19
C GLU A 207 2.92 -10.72 -13.34
N ALA A 208 2.57 -9.61 -12.69
CA ALA A 208 1.41 -9.52 -11.80
C ALA A 208 0.94 -8.07 -11.66
N VAL A 209 -0.33 -7.90 -11.29
CA VAL A 209 -0.93 -6.60 -11.00
C VAL A 209 -1.72 -6.67 -9.71
N TYR A 210 -1.59 -5.64 -8.87
CA TYR A 210 -2.36 -5.47 -7.64
C TYR A 210 -3.12 -4.16 -7.72
N TYR A 211 -4.41 -4.21 -7.41
CA TYR A 211 -5.30 -3.07 -7.36
C TYR A 211 -5.86 -2.93 -5.97
N THR A 212 -5.84 -1.72 -5.41
CA THR A 212 -6.44 -1.41 -4.12
C THR A 212 -7.42 -0.25 -4.26
N THR A 213 -8.62 -0.41 -3.70
CA THR A 213 -9.63 0.64 -3.62
C THR A 213 -10.45 0.50 -2.34
N HIS A 214 -11.23 1.50 -1.97
CA HIS A 214 -12.06 1.51 -0.77
C HIS A 214 -13.54 1.28 -1.09
N LEU A 215 -14.16 0.34 -0.37
CA LEU A 215 -15.61 0.11 -0.40
C LEU A 215 -16.20 0.48 0.95
N GLY A 216 -16.70 1.71 1.06
CA GLY A 216 -17.07 2.29 2.34
C GLY A 216 -15.86 2.32 3.26
N SER A 217 -15.96 1.68 4.43
CA SER A 217 -14.83 1.59 5.37
C SER A 217 -13.85 0.45 5.07
N SER A 218 -14.18 -0.48 4.18
CA SER A 218 -13.35 -1.65 3.88
C SER A 218 -12.35 -1.37 2.76
N LEU A 219 -11.24 -2.11 2.75
CA LEU A 219 -10.31 -2.14 1.63
C LEU A 219 -10.70 -3.28 0.69
N PHE A 220 -10.80 -3.00 -0.60
CA PHE A 220 -11.00 -3.99 -1.65
C PHE A 220 -9.72 -4.17 -2.44
N VAL A 221 -9.35 -5.43 -2.68
CA VAL A 221 -8.11 -5.79 -3.35
C VAL A 221 -8.42 -6.67 -4.55
N GLY A 222 -7.90 -6.30 -5.71
CA GLY A 222 -7.85 -7.13 -6.90
C GLY A 222 -6.42 -7.54 -7.20
N ARG A 223 -6.19 -8.80 -7.57
CA ARG A 223 -4.86 -9.31 -7.92
C ARG A 223 -4.94 -10.11 -9.20
N TRP A 224 -4.26 -9.66 -10.25
CA TRP A 224 -4.13 -10.40 -11.51
C TRP A 224 -2.78 -11.13 -11.51
N HIS A 225 -2.83 -12.45 -11.67
CA HIS A 225 -1.66 -13.31 -11.84
C HIS A 225 -1.98 -14.47 -12.77
N GLN A 226 -0.99 -15.35 -12.99
CA GLN A 226 -1.21 -16.60 -13.71
C GLN A 226 -2.28 -17.44 -12.98
N GLY A 227 -3.44 -17.64 -13.63
CA GLY A 227 -4.61 -18.30 -13.03
C GLY A 227 -5.88 -17.44 -13.02
N GLY A 228 -5.74 -16.13 -13.27
CA GLY A 228 -6.86 -15.19 -13.33
C GLY A 228 -6.83 -14.17 -12.18
N PRO A 229 -7.82 -13.26 -12.15
CA PRO A 229 -7.91 -12.29 -11.08
C PRO A 229 -8.55 -12.88 -9.82
N ASP A 230 -7.90 -12.66 -8.68
CA ASP A 230 -8.47 -12.87 -7.35
C ASP A 230 -8.97 -11.53 -6.79
N PHE A 231 -10.16 -11.53 -6.20
CA PHE A 231 -10.74 -10.37 -5.54
C PHE A 231 -11.12 -10.70 -4.10
N PHE A 232 -10.77 -9.82 -3.17
CA PHE A 232 -11.15 -9.98 -1.77
C PHE A 232 -11.34 -8.65 -1.06
N GLU A 233 -12.21 -8.67 -0.06
CA GLU A 233 -12.49 -7.54 0.82
C GLU A 233 -11.77 -7.74 2.16
N VAL A 234 -10.97 -6.75 2.56
CA VAL A 234 -10.34 -6.65 3.86
C VAL A 234 -11.15 -5.68 4.72
N LYS A 235 -11.94 -6.25 5.63
CA LYS A 235 -12.94 -5.51 6.40
C LYS A 235 -12.31 -4.69 7.51
N THR A 236 -12.84 -3.48 7.72
CA THR A 236 -12.54 -2.73 8.94
C THR A 236 -13.20 -3.41 10.13
N PRO A 237 -12.44 -3.74 11.19
CA PRO A 237 -12.96 -4.49 12.32
C PRO A 237 -14.00 -3.67 13.09
N TYR A 238 -15.04 -4.36 13.57
CA TYR A 238 -16.05 -3.85 14.50
C TYR A 238 -16.94 -2.70 14.00
N ILE A 239 -16.86 -2.32 12.73
CA ILE A 239 -17.87 -1.51 12.05
C ILE A 239 -19.00 -2.44 11.56
N GLN A 240 -20.26 -2.00 11.66
CA GLN A 240 -21.36 -2.73 11.02
C GLN A 240 -21.14 -2.75 9.50
N PRO A 241 -21.24 -3.91 8.83
CA PRO A 241 -21.14 -3.94 7.39
C PRO A 241 -22.22 -3.03 6.80
N SER A 242 -21.81 -1.96 6.12
CA SER A 242 -22.73 -1.26 5.23
C SER A 242 -23.11 -2.26 4.12
N PRO A 243 -24.41 -2.43 3.79
CA PRO A 243 -24.76 -3.24 2.64
C PRO A 243 -23.97 -2.71 1.44
N LEU A 244 -23.29 -3.61 0.73
CA LEU A 244 -22.70 -3.31 -0.57
C LEU A 244 -23.85 -2.81 -1.44
N GLU A 245 -24.02 -1.49 -1.54
CA GLU A 245 -24.85 -0.91 -2.59
C GLU A 245 -24.29 -1.51 -3.87
N LYS A 246 -25.10 -2.36 -4.53
CA LYS A 246 -24.75 -3.16 -5.72
C LYS A 246 -23.73 -2.37 -6.53
N THR A 247 -22.44 -2.69 -6.46
CA THR A 247 -21.37 -1.81 -6.90
C THR A 247 -21.28 -1.83 -8.42
N PRO A 248 -21.80 -0.83 -9.18
CA PRO A 248 -21.73 -0.85 -10.63
C PRO A 248 -20.67 0.14 -11.16
N HIS A 249 -19.99 0.92 -10.29
CA HIS A 249 -19.26 2.14 -10.70
C HIS A 249 -17.92 2.40 -9.97
N VAL A 250 -17.34 1.45 -9.23
CA VAL A 250 -16.10 1.69 -8.45
C VAL A 250 -14.82 1.58 -9.31
N TRP A 251 -14.97 1.11 -10.53
CA TRP A 251 -13.84 0.78 -11.38
C TRP A 251 -13.23 2.03 -12.01
N GLY A 252 -11.95 2.24 -11.73
CA GLY A 252 -11.10 3.31 -12.25
C GLY A 252 -9.73 3.25 -11.60
N VAL A 253 -8.76 3.99 -12.14
CA VAL A 253 -7.38 4.03 -11.62
C VAL A 253 -6.92 5.47 -11.48
N ASP A 254 -6.62 5.88 -10.25
CA ASP A 254 -6.10 7.23 -9.97
C ASP A 254 -4.57 7.24 -10.02
N TYR A 255 -3.93 6.17 -9.51
CA TYR A 255 -2.48 6.06 -9.42
C TYR A 255 -2.02 4.74 -10.01
N VAL A 256 -0.99 4.79 -10.85
CA VAL A 256 -0.28 3.61 -11.33
C VAL A 256 1.13 3.65 -10.77
N VAL A 257 1.59 2.55 -10.20
CA VAL A 257 2.97 2.36 -9.79
C VAL A 257 3.52 1.17 -10.56
N GLU A 258 4.28 1.45 -11.61
CA GLU A 258 4.86 0.42 -12.46
C GLU A 258 6.30 0.13 -12.04
N THR A 259 6.59 -1.11 -11.67
CA THR A 259 7.91 -1.56 -11.27
C THR A 259 8.50 -2.48 -12.34
N LEU A 260 9.56 -2.00 -12.97
CA LEU A 260 10.32 -2.67 -14.01
C LEU A 260 11.47 -3.47 -13.38
N THR A 261 11.51 -4.78 -13.60
CA THR A 261 12.60 -5.65 -13.15
C THR A 261 13.31 -6.30 -14.32
N HIS A 262 14.63 -6.14 -14.38
CA HIS A 262 15.44 -6.78 -15.40
C HIS A 262 15.59 -8.28 -15.11
N CYS A 263 15.58 -9.12 -16.14
CA CYS A 263 15.71 -10.57 -15.99
C CYS A 263 17.01 -11.02 -15.30
N SER A 264 18.08 -10.23 -15.42
CA SER A 264 19.37 -10.52 -14.79
C SER A 264 19.42 -10.18 -13.29
N GLY A 265 18.33 -9.68 -12.71
CA GLY A 265 18.29 -9.24 -11.31
C GLY A 265 18.95 -7.88 -11.07
N LYS A 266 19.06 -7.01 -12.09
CA LYS A 266 19.38 -5.59 -11.84
C LYS A 266 18.33 -4.99 -10.90
N ARG A 267 18.72 -3.95 -10.16
CA ARG A 267 17.86 -3.32 -9.16
C ARG A 267 16.54 -2.86 -9.81
N PRO A 268 15.37 -3.21 -9.24
CA PRO A 268 14.10 -2.78 -9.80
C PRO A 268 13.94 -1.27 -9.80
N ILE A 269 13.27 -0.76 -10.82
CA ILE A 269 12.95 0.65 -10.99
C ILE A 269 11.44 0.80 -10.86
N SER A 270 10.98 1.68 -9.97
CA SER A 270 9.56 2.03 -9.87
C SER A 270 9.31 3.40 -10.50
N LEU A 271 8.15 3.55 -11.12
CA LEU A 271 7.68 4.71 -11.86
C LEU A 271 6.22 4.98 -11.53
N LEU A 272 5.80 6.24 -11.67
CA LEU A 272 4.40 6.64 -11.56
C LEU A 272 3.90 7.13 -12.93
N PRO A 273 3.63 6.23 -13.88
CA PRO A 273 3.15 6.63 -15.19
C PRO A 273 1.72 7.18 -15.13
N SER A 274 1.29 7.84 -16.21
CA SER A 274 -0.09 8.30 -16.33
C SER A 274 -1.10 7.14 -16.25
N SER A 275 -2.17 7.31 -15.46
CA SER A 275 -3.24 6.29 -15.34
C SER A 275 -4.13 6.18 -16.57
N LYS A 276 -4.05 7.09 -17.55
CA LYS A 276 -4.94 7.11 -18.73
C LYS A 276 -4.90 5.83 -19.57
N GLU A 277 -3.78 5.14 -19.57
CA GLU A 277 -3.59 3.88 -20.33
C GLU A 277 -4.06 2.64 -19.53
N TYR A 278 -4.33 2.82 -18.23
CA TYR A 278 -4.67 1.81 -17.25
C TYR A 278 -6.10 2.05 -16.77
N ASP A 279 -7.08 1.46 -17.43
CA ASP A 279 -8.48 1.65 -17.04
C ASP A 279 -9.29 0.36 -17.14
N PHE A 280 -10.39 0.32 -16.40
CA PHE A 280 -11.35 -0.76 -16.48
C PHE A 280 -12.30 -0.53 -17.64
N GLN A 281 -12.39 -1.51 -18.53
CA GLN A 281 -13.31 -1.48 -19.66
C GLN A 281 -14.34 -2.61 -19.53
N PRO A 282 -15.61 -2.39 -19.87
CA PRO A 282 -16.57 -3.47 -19.91
C PRO A 282 -16.17 -4.49 -20.99
N ASP A 283 -16.18 -5.77 -20.63
CA ASP A 283 -16.02 -6.87 -21.57
C ASP A 283 -17.30 -7.10 -22.40
N ALA A 284 -17.28 -8.08 -23.30
CA ALA A 284 -18.42 -8.42 -24.15
C ALA A 284 -19.69 -8.83 -23.37
N ASN A 285 -19.56 -9.19 -22.09
CA ASN A 285 -20.64 -9.56 -21.19
C ASN A 285 -21.01 -8.42 -20.22
N GLY A 286 -20.37 -7.26 -20.33
CA GLY A 286 -20.59 -6.10 -19.47
C GLY A 286 -19.86 -6.17 -18.12
N TYR A 287 -18.96 -7.13 -17.90
CA TYR A 287 -18.11 -7.17 -16.70
C TYR A 287 -16.91 -6.24 -16.88
N SER A 288 -16.61 -5.41 -15.89
CA SER A 288 -15.42 -4.56 -15.89
C SER A 288 -14.15 -5.42 -15.89
N ASN A 289 -13.33 -5.28 -16.91
CA ASN A 289 -12.05 -5.94 -17.06
C ASN A 289 -10.94 -4.89 -17.11
N LEU A 290 -9.87 -5.10 -16.34
CA LEU A 290 -8.73 -4.20 -16.32
C LEU A 290 -7.98 -4.29 -17.65
N LYS A 291 -7.86 -3.16 -18.36
CA LYS A 291 -7.01 -3.04 -19.54
C LYS A 291 -5.60 -2.70 -19.10
N LEU A 292 -4.65 -3.54 -19.51
CA LEU A 292 -3.22 -3.33 -19.26
C LEU A 292 -2.51 -3.08 -20.58
N PRO A 293 -1.72 -1.99 -20.71
CA PRO A 293 -0.88 -1.79 -21.87
C PRO A 293 0.22 -2.86 -21.89
N MET A 294 0.22 -3.67 -22.95
CA MET A 294 1.22 -4.73 -23.11
C MET A 294 2.58 -4.16 -23.53
N GLU A 295 2.58 -3.09 -24.33
CA GLU A 295 3.75 -2.29 -24.67
C GLU A 295 4.20 -1.43 -23.48
N LEU A 296 5.49 -1.09 -23.44
CA LEU A 296 6.00 -0.10 -22.49
C LEU A 296 5.55 1.30 -22.89
N SER A 297 5.14 2.11 -21.92
CA SER A 297 4.94 3.55 -22.16
C SER A 297 6.27 4.23 -22.49
N GLU A 298 6.20 5.37 -23.17
CA GLU A 298 7.38 6.17 -23.50
C GLU A 298 8.17 6.56 -22.23
N GLU A 299 7.47 6.91 -21.15
CA GLU A 299 8.05 7.23 -19.83
C GLU A 299 8.87 6.05 -19.28
N CYS A 300 8.36 4.82 -19.42
CA CYS A 300 9.07 3.61 -19.01
C CYS A 300 10.31 3.35 -19.88
N GLU A 301 10.19 3.50 -21.21
CA GLU A 301 11.34 3.33 -22.10
C GLU A 301 12.45 4.35 -21.82
N GLN A 302 12.09 5.61 -21.60
CA GLN A 302 13.05 6.67 -21.26
C GLN A 302 13.73 6.37 -19.92
N ALA A 303 12.95 5.95 -18.91
CA ALA A 303 13.48 5.59 -17.60
C ALA A 303 14.48 4.42 -17.63
N LEU A 304 14.26 3.41 -18.48
CA LEU A 304 15.21 2.31 -18.67
C LEU A 304 16.51 2.79 -19.34
N ARG A 305 16.42 3.75 -20.28
CA ARG A 305 17.58 4.28 -21.02
C ARG A 305 18.42 5.27 -20.22
N ALA A 306 17.80 6.04 -19.34
CA ALA A 306 18.48 7.04 -18.51
C ALA A 306 19.38 6.40 -17.43
N GLY A 307 19.16 5.13 -17.11
CA GLY A 307 19.87 4.42 -16.05
C GLY A 307 19.56 4.97 -14.64
N PRO A 308 19.96 4.27 -13.57
CA PRO A 308 19.70 4.72 -12.19
C PRO A 308 20.43 6.01 -11.80
N GLU A 309 21.47 6.41 -12.53
CA GLU A 309 22.36 7.52 -12.17
C GLU A 309 21.85 8.89 -12.62
N ALA A 310 21.04 8.98 -13.68
CA ALA A 310 20.55 10.26 -14.21
C ALA A 310 19.51 10.95 -13.30
N ARG A 311 18.76 10.20 -12.47
CA ARG A 311 17.72 10.78 -11.58
C ARG A 311 18.26 11.59 -10.41
N ARG A 312 19.55 11.46 -10.07
CA ARG A 312 20.17 12.28 -9.01
C ARG A 312 20.62 13.66 -9.49
N THR A 313 20.69 13.87 -10.80
CA THR A 313 21.29 15.07 -11.39
C THR A 313 20.26 16.10 -11.88
N GLU A 314 18.97 15.78 -11.96
CA GLU A 314 17.96 16.72 -12.47
C GLU A 314 17.26 17.57 -11.40
N THR A 315 17.43 17.25 -10.10
CA THR A 315 16.93 18.08 -8.98
C THR A 315 17.99 19.03 -8.41
N SER A 316 19.14 19.17 -9.07
CA SER A 316 20.20 20.10 -8.68
C SER A 316 20.47 21.15 -9.76
N THR A 317 19.44 21.94 -10.09
CA THR A 317 19.58 23.27 -10.70
C THR A 317 18.55 24.24 -10.16
#